data_AF-A0A0G4LLD9-F1
#
_entry.id   AF-A0A0G4LLD9-F1
#
_cell.length_a   1.000
_cell.length_b   1.000
_cell.length_c   1.000
_cell.angle_alpha   90.00
_cell.angle_beta   90.00
_cell.angle_gamma   90.00
#
_symmetry.space_group_name_H-M   'P 1'
#
loop_
_entity.id
_entity.type
_entity.pdbx_description
1 polymer ?
#
loop_
_entity_poly.entity_id
_entity_poly.type
_entity_poly.pdbx_seq_one_letter_code
_entity_poly.pdbx_strand_id
1 'polypeptide(L)'
;DPNNTSWAKDTSTFGQKILRSQGWEPGQYLGAKDAAQAEHYTAANASFVRVSLKDDMLGLGFKQAREERSTGMDAFQAMLSRLNGKSDVEIQKEQQAKLAVASSLYCDSKFGPMRFVRGGWL
;
A
#
# COMPACT_ATOMS: atom_id res chain seq x y z
N ASP A 1 -0.89 -8.16 21.99
CA ASP A 1 -0.13 -7.34 21.02
C ASP A 1 -1.06 -7.05 19.84
N PRO A 2 -1.54 -5.80 19.66
CA PRO A 2 -2.49 -5.43 18.61
C PRO A 2 -2.01 -5.76 17.19
N ASN A 3 -0.69 -5.83 16.98
CA ASN A 3 -0.10 -6.10 15.67
C ASN A 3 0.29 -7.58 15.47
N ASN A 4 -0.03 -8.45 16.43
CA ASN A 4 0.35 -9.88 16.41
C ASN A 4 1.85 -10.10 16.07
N THR A 5 2.74 -9.31 16.67
CA THR A 5 4.19 -9.39 16.46
C THR A 5 4.95 -10.07 17.58
N SER A 6 4.24 -10.58 18.60
CA SER A 6 4.84 -11.19 19.78
C SER A 6 5.74 -12.38 19.43
N TRP A 7 5.29 -13.25 18.52
CA TRP A 7 6.07 -14.40 18.04
C TRP A 7 7.28 -13.97 17.20
N ALA A 8 7.14 -12.93 16.38
CA ALA A 8 8.21 -12.45 15.50
C ALA A 8 9.32 -11.71 16.28
N LYS A 9 8.96 -11.08 17.40
CA LYS A 9 9.89 -10.37 18.29
C LYS A 9 10.45 -11.27 19.41
N ASP A 10 10.00 -12.52 19.50
CA ASP A 10 10.46 -13.43 20.53
C ASP A 10 11.89 -13.87 20.26
N THR A 11 12.82 -13.47 21.14
CA THR A 11 14.21 -13.89 21.09
C THR A 11 14.48 -15.13 21.93
N SER A 12 13.50 -15.65 22.67
CA SER A 12 13.71 -16.80 23.57
C SER A 12 13.56 -18.17 22.90
N THR A 13 13.34 -18.19 21.59
CA THR A 13 13.08 -19.41 20.80
C THR A 13 14.25 -20.40 20.83
N PHE A 14 13.92 -21.68 20.71
CA PHE A 14 14.89 -22.79 20.73
C PHE A 14 16.01 -22.61 19.69
N GLY A 15 15.65 -22.24 18.45
CA GLY A 15 16.63 -21.99 17.39
C GLY A 15 17.60 -20.86 17.73
N GLN A 16 17.11 -19.73 18.26
CA GLN A 16 17.98 -18.63 18.67
C GLN A 16 18.91 -19.00 19.84
N LYS A 17 18.45 -19.84 20.77
CA LYS A 17 19.31 -20.37 21.84
C LYS A 17 20.47 -21.20 21.29
N ILE A 18 20.21 -22.07 20.32
CA ILE A 18 21.26 -22.85 19.66
C ILE A 18 22.23 -21.94 18.91
N LEU A 19 21.73 -20.97 18.14
CA LEU A 19 22.59 -20.04 17.42
C LEU A 19 23.53 -19.26 18.37
N ARG A 20 23.01 -18.76 19.50
CA ARG A 20 23.84 -18.11 20.53
C ARG A 20 24.86 -19.04 21.16
N SER A 21 24.49 -20.31 21.38
CA SER A 21 25.45 -21.30 21.91
C SER A 21 26.64 -21.53 20.97
N GLN A 22 26.46 -21.25 19.67
CA GLN A 22 27.50 -21.31 18.65
C GLN A 22 28.18 -19.95 18.39
N GLY A 23 27.95 -18.95 19.25
CA GLY A 23 28.58 -17.64 19.17
C GLY A 23 27.92 -16.65 18.19
N TRP A 24 26.74 -16.98 17.64
CA TRP A 24 25.98 -16.04 16.82
C TRP A 24 25.16 -15.08 17.68
N GLU A 25 25.20 -13.79 17.36
CA GLU A 25 24.38 -12.76 18.01
C GLU A 25 23.31 -12.20 17.06
N PRO A 26 22.13 -11.78 17.59
CA PRO A 26 21.10 -11.14 16.77
C PRO A 26 21.64 -9.94 15.99
N GLY A 27 21.44 -9.95 14.66
CA GLY A 27 21.94 -8.93 13.75
C GLY A 27 23.24 -9.30 13.02
N GLN A 28 23.91 -10.38 13.44
CA GLN A 28 25.03 -10.94 12.69
C GLN A 28 24.54 -11.78 11.50
N TYR A 29 25.30 -11.76 10.41
CA TYR A 29 25.09 -12.66 9.29
C TYR A 29 25.65 -14.05 9.60
N LEU A 30 25.05 -15.09 9.04
CA LEU A 30 25.59 -16.45 9.10
C LEU A 30 26.55 -16.67 7.92
N GLY A 31 27.63 -17.41 8.17
CA GLY A 31 28.63 -17.75 7.16
C GLY A 31 30.05 -17.73 7.71
N ALA A 32 31.02 -18.15 6.88
CA ALA A 32 32.43 -18.02 7.21
C ALA A 32 32.83 -16.53 7.27
N LYS A 33 33.65 -16.15 8.25
CA LYS A 33 34.11 -14.77 8.45
C LYS A 33 34.90 -14.23 7.25
N ASP A 34 35.65 -15.12 6.57
CA ASP A 34 36.50 -14.79 5.43
C ASP A 34 35.93 -15.36 4.11
N ALA A 35 34.60 -15.41 3.99
CA ALA A 35 33.97 -15.85 2.74
C ALA A 35 34.38 -14.92 1.59
N ALA A 36 34.76 -15.49 0.44
CA ALA A 36 35.10 -14.71 -0.76
C ALA A 36 33.95 -13.79 -1.23
N GLN A 37 32.71 -14.09 -0.83
CA GLN A 37 31.49 -13.35 -1.14
C GLN A 37 31.08 -12.37 -0.02
N ALA A 38 31.92 -12.18 1.00
CA ALA A 38 31.60 -11.32 2.15
C ALA A 38 31.34 -9.86 1.74
N GLU A 39 31.93 -9.40 0.64
CA GLU A 39 31.67 -8.08 0.06
C GLU A 39 30.19 -7.88 -0.32
N HIS A 40 29.46 -8.95 -0.63
CA HIS A 40 28.05 -8.89 -1.01
C HIS A 40 27.09 -9.03 0.18
N TYR A 41 27.61 -9.19 1.40
CA TYR A 41 26.76 -9.25 2.58
C TYR A 41 26.29 -7.85 2.96
N THR A 42 24.96 -7.66 2.91
CA THR A 42 24.32 -6.41 3.32
C THR A 42 23.43 -6.66 4.53
N ALA A 43 22.91 -5.60 5.15
CA ALA A 43 21.93 -5.70 6.25
C ALA A 43 20.73 -6.60 5.92
N ALA A 44 20.39 -6.74 4.64
CA ALA A 44 19.33 -7.63 4.19
C ALA A 44 19.62 -9.11 4.50
N ASN A 45 20.90 -9.52 4.52
CA ASN A 45 21.32 -10.90 4.77
C ASN A 45 21.10 -11.33 6.23
N ALA A 46 20.88 -10.39 7.16
CA ALA A 46 20.50 -10.70 8.54
C ALA A 46 19.01 -11.06 8.66
N SER A 47 18.24 -10.88 7.59
CA SER A 47 16.81 -11.15 7.54
C SER A 47 16.48 -12.37 6.68
N PHE A 48 15.31 -12.95 6.90
CA PHE A 48 14.80 -14.05 6.11
C PHE A 48 14.27 -13.57 4.74
N VAL A 49 14.30 -14.45 3.75
CA VAL A 49 13.71 -14.18 2.44
C VAL A 49 12.19 -14.07 2.57
N ARG A 50 11.63 -12.91 2.22
CA ARG A 50 10.18 -12.70 2.19
C ARG A 50 9.64 -13.19 0.87
N VAL A 51 8.64 -14.07 0.91
CA VAL A 51 7.93 -14.55 -0.27
C VAL A 51 6.56 -13.90 -0.31
N SER A 52 6.27 -13.17 -1.38
CA SER A 52 4.92 -12.71 -1.69
C SER A 52 4.18 -13.82 -2.42
N LEU A 53 3.15 -14.39 -1.79
CA LEU A 53 2.27 -15.34 -2.47
C LEU A 53 1.33 -14.56 -3.41
N LYS A 54 1.29 -14.98 -4.68
CA LYS A 54 0.32 -14.47 -5.65
C LYS A 54 -0.97 -15.28 -5.50
N ASP A 55 -2.06 -14.58 -5.20
CA ASP A 55 -3.39 -15.18 -5.04
C ASP A 55 -4.40 -14.60 -6.03
N ASP A 56 -3.91 -14.13 -7.18
CA ASP A 56 -4.73 -13.53 -8.23
C ASP A 56 -4.38 -14.10 -9.63
N MET A 57 -5.29 -13.89 -10.58
CA MET A 57 -5.11 -14.25 -11.98
C MET A 57 -4.39 -13.16 -12.79
N LEU A 58 -3.82 -12.14 -12.14
CA LEU A 58 -3.24 -10.99 -12.84
C LEU A 58 -1.86 -11.35 -13.43
N GLY A 59 -1.32 -10.52 -14.32
CA GLY A 59 0.05 -10.72 -14.79
C GLY A 59 1.09 -10.55 -13.67
N LEU A 60 2.25 -11.19 -13.81
CA LEU A 60 3.42 -10.84 -12.98
C LEU A 60 3.81 -9.39 -13.28
N GLY A 61 4.05 -8.60 -12.23
CA GLY A 61 4.33 -7.16 -12.37
C GLY A 61 3.10 -6.28 -12.58
N PHE A 62 1.87 -6.83 -12.58
CA PHE A 62 0.67 -6.01 -12.56
C PHE A 62 0.62 -5.18 -11.27
N LYS A 63 0.69 -3.86 -11.41
CA LYS A 63 0.36 -2.91 -10.36
C LYS A 63 -0.95 -2.27 -10.78
N GLN A 64 -1.97 -2.34 -9.93
CA GLN A 64 -3.20 -1.59 -10.17
C GLN A 64 -2.81 -0.12 -10.29
N ALA A 65 -2.85 0.43 -11.51
CA ALA A 65 -2.52 1.82 -11.76
C ALA A 65 -3.52 2.64 -10.95
N ARG A 66 -3.06 3.19 -9.82
CA ARG A 66 -3.97 3.87 -8.91
C ARG A 66 -4.41 5.22 -9.48
N GLU A 67 -3.69 5.78 -10.45
CA GLU A 67 -3.82 7.19 -10.82
C GLU A 67 -3.52 7.53 -12.29
N GLU A 68 -3.77 6.63 -13.24
CA GLU A 68 -3.87 7.06 -14.66
C GLU A 68 -5.33 7.05 -15.10
N ARG A 69 -6.17 7.88 -14.46
CA ARG A 69 -7.23 8.51 -15.25
C ARG A 69 -6.50 9.39 -16.25
N SER A 70 -6.48 9.00 -17.51
CA SER A 70 -5.91 9.79 -18.60
C SER A 70 -6.35 11.25 -18.47
N THR A 71 -5.43 12.12 -18.03
CA THR A 71 -5.68 13.53 -17.79
C THR A 71 -6.27 14.14 -19.07
N GLY A 72 -7.55 14.56 -19.01
CA GLY A 72 -8.25 15.15 -20.16
C GLY A 72 -9.50 14.40 -20.64
N MET A 73 -9.76 13.17 -20.18
CA MET A 73 -10.98 12.43 -20.58
C MET A 73 -12.27 13.14 -20.15
N ASP A 74 -12.27 13.81 -18.99
CA ASP A 74 -13.43 14.57 -18.51
C ASP A 74 -13.77 15.76 -19.41
N ALA A 75 -12.76 16.45 -19.95
CA ALA A 75 -12.96 17.57 -20.88
C ALA A 75 -13.50 17.09 -22.23
N PHE A 76 -12.99 15.95 -22.72
CA PHE A 76 -13.49 15.30 -23.93
C PHE A 76 -14.94 14.81 -23.76
N GLN A 77 -15.26 14.18 -22.62
CA GLN A 77 -16.61 13.74 -22.30
C GLN A 77 -17.60 14.92 -22.18
N ALA A 78 -17.15 16.06 -21.64
CA ALA A 78 -17.95 17.29 -21.61
C ALA A 78 -18.21 17.83 -23.03
N MET A 79 -17.20 17.82 -23.92
CA MET A 79 -17.36 18.21 -25.31
C MET A 79 -18.36 17.31 -26.05
N LEU A 80 -18.24 15.99 -25.90
CA LEU A 80 -19.18 15.02 -26.50
C LEU A 80 -20.60 15.18 -25.97
N SER A 81 -20.74 15.50 -24.67
CA SER A 81 -22.06 15.71 -24.05
C SER A 81 -22.78 16.93 -24.62
N ARG A 82 -22.04 18.02 -24.87
CA ARG A 82 -22.57 19.21 -25.56
C ARG A 82 -22.95 18.91 -27.00
N LEU A 83 -22.10 18.15 -27.71
CA LEU A 83 -22.34 17.77 -29.10
C LEU A 83 -23.60 16.90 -29.25
N ASN A 84 -23.86 16.03 -28.26
CA ASN A 84 -25.06 15.19 -28.22
C ASN A 84 -26.32 15.94 -27.75
N GLY A 85 -26.27 17.26 -27.58
CA GLY A 85 -27.43 18.09 -27.27
C GLY A 85 -27.89 18.05 -25.81
N LYS A 86 -27.04 17.59 -24.88
CA LYS A 86 -27.34 17.72 -23.44
C LYS A 86 -27.33 19.19 -23.03
N SER A 87 -28.24 19.56 -22.13
CA SER A 87 -28.28 20.91 -21.57
C SER A 87 -27.06 21.17 -20.67
N ASP A 88 -26.55 22.41 -20.63
CA ASP A 88 -25.43 22.76 -19.75
C ASP A 88 -25.77 22.50 -18.26
N VAL A 89 -27.05 22.57 -17.88
CA VAL A 89 -27.52 22.27 -16.53
C VAL A 89 -27.28 20.81 -16.15
N GLU A 90 -27.55 19.88 -17.07
CA GLU A 90 -27.29 18.45 -16.87
C GLU A 90 -25.80 18.14 -16.77
N ILE A 91 -24.99 18.79 -17.61
CA ILE A 91 -23.53 18.64 -17.61
C ILE A 91 -22.96 19.13 -16.27
N GLN A 92 -23.39 20.30 -15.79
CA GLN A 92 -22.98 20.84 -14.49
C GLN A 92 -23.39 19.93 -13.33
N LYS A 93 -24.61 19.38 -13.37
CA LYS A 93 -25.09 18.43 -12.35
C LYS A 93 -24.23 17.15 -12.31
N GLU A 94 -23.90 16.59 -13.48
CA GLU A 94 -23.03 15.41 -13.57
C GLU A 94 -21.63 15.71 -13.05
N GLN A 95 -21.09 16.89 -13.37
CA GLN A 95 -19.77 17.33 -12.91
C GLN A 95 -19.71 17.55 -11.40
N GLN A 96 -20.75 18.15 -10.80
CA GLN A 96 -20.88 18.28 -9.34
C GLN A 96 -20.97 16.93 -8.64
N ALA A 97 -21.73 15.98 -9.19
CA ALA A 97 -21.83 14.63 -8.64
C ALA A 97 -20.47 13.91 -8.65
N LYS A 98 -19.71 14.01 -9.75
CA LYS A 98 -18.35 13.47 -9.85
C LYS A 98 -17.40 14.12 -8.83
N LEU A 99 -17.47 15.44 -8.66
CA LEU A 99 -16.66 16.18 -7.68
C LEU A 99 -16.98 15.76 -6.24
N ALA A 100 -18.26 15.53 -5.92
CA ALA A 100 -18.68 15.06 -4.60
C ALA A 100 -18.14 13.65 -4.28
N VAL A 101 -18.13 12.75 -5.26
CA VAL A 101 -17.52 11.43 -5.08
C VAL A 101 -16.00 11.55 -4.92
N ALA A 102 -15.36 12.37 -5.75
CA ALA A 102 -13.91 12.59 -5.67
C ALA A 102 -13.49 13.19 -4.32
N SER A 103 -14.24 14.15 -3.79
CA SER A 103 -13.97 14.74 -2.48
C SER A 103 -14.16 13.73 -1.35
N SER A 104 -15.19 12.87 -1.42
CA SER A 104 -15.38 11.77 -0.47
C SER A 104 -14.19 10.80 -0.45
N LEU A 105 -13.78 10.31 -1.63
CA LEU A 105 -12.64 9.39 -1.76
C LEU A 105 -11.33 10.04 -1.29
N TYR A 106 -11.15 11.33 -1.56
CA TYR A 106 -10.00 12.08 -1.08
C TYR A 106 -9.97 12.15 0.46
N CYS A 107 -11.11 12.46 1.09
CA CYS A 107 -11.22 12.47 2.54
C CYS A 107 -10.92 11.09 3.14
N ASP A 108 -11.49 10.02 2.58
CA ASP A 108 -11.28 8.66 3.07
C ASP A 108 -9.81 8.21 2.93
N SER A 109 -9.17 8.55 1.82
CA SER A 109 -7.76 8.19 1.58
C SER A 109 -6.78 8.97 2.45
N LYS A 110 -7.05 10.26 2.71
CA LYS A 110 -6.15 11.13 3.47
C LYS A 110 -6.32 11.03 4.98
N PHE A 111 -7.55 10.88 5.45
CA PHE A 111 -7.88 10.98 6.86
C PHE A 111 -8.50 9.70 7.44
N GLY A 112 -8.72 8.68 6.61
CA GLY A 112 -9.45 7.47 7.00
C GLY A 112 -10.98 7.69 7.01
N PRO A 113 -11.77 6.65 7.34
CA PRO A 113 -13.23 6.72 7.29
C PRO A 113 -13.76 7.72 8.32
N MET A 114 -14.21 8.89 7.86
CA MET A 114 -14.80 9.95 8.70
C MET A 114 -16.33 9.95 8.62
N ARG A 115 -17.00 9.83 9.77
CA ARG A 115 -18.45 10.03 9.91
C ARG A 115 -18.73 11.36 10.60
N PHE A 116 -19.17 12.36 9.85
CA PHE A 116 -19.60 13.63 10.41
C PHE A 116 -20.97 13.49 11.08
N VAL A 117 -21.05 13.81 12.37
CA VAL A 117 -22.30 13.91 13.11
C VAL A 117 -22.69 15.39 13.17
N ARG A 118 -23.93 15.73 12.81
CA ARG A 118 -24.42 17.11 12.94
C ARG A 118 -24.53 17.43 14.42
N GLY A 119 -23.78 18.45 14.88
CA GLY A 119 -23.96 19.00 16.23
C GLY A 119 -25.37 19.55 16.36
N GLY A 120 -26.16 19.00 17.28
CA GLY A 120 -27.45 19.57 17.65
C GLY A 120 -27.26 20.92 18.33
N TRP A 121 -28.28 21.76 18.26
CA TRP A 121 -28.34 23.02 18.98
C TRP A 121 -28.70 22.73 20.44
N LEU A 122 -27.88 23.22 21.38
CA LEU A 122 -28.18 23.23 22.81
C LEU A 122 -29.24 24.29 23.14
#